data_AF-A0A523RUR7-F1
#
_entry.id   AF-A0A523RUR7-F1
#
_cell.length_a   1.000
_cell.length_b   1.000
_cell.length_c   1.000
_cell.angle_alpha   90.00
_cell.angle_beta   90.00
_cell.angle_gamma   90.00
#
_symmetry.space_group_name_H-M   'P 1'
#
loop_
_entity.id
_entity.type
_entity.pdbx_description
1 polymer ?
#
loop_
_entity_poly.entity_id
_entity_poly.type
_entity_poly.pdbx_seq_one_letter_code
_entity_poly.pdbx_strand_id
1 'polypeptide(L)'
;MSEEDAITQDSSILPYHSMPLKEVYEAFQTDPKKGLSKDEVKSRVDEYGENTIPKIRGPFWKVYIAPIMNWLITIYILSSIGLIVIAQILIRISVVPGQNEMGQALVWLG
;
A
#
# COMPACT_ATOMS: atom_id res chain seq x y z
N MET A 1 -3.83 -13.01 8.44
CA MET A 1 -3.53 -13.56 7.10
C MET A 1 -4.58 -14.62 6.87
N SER A 2 -5.53 -14.33 5.97
CA SER A 2 -6.60 -15.26 5.65
C SER A 2 -6.05 -16.31 4.68
N GLU A 3 -6.52 -17.55 4.75
CA GLU A 3 -6.11 -18.61 3.82
C GLU A 3 -6.44 -18.28 2.35
N GLU A 4 -7.33 -17.30 2.13
CA GLU A 4 -7.70 -16.74 0.81
C GLU A 4 -6.54 -16.01 0.11
N ASP A 5 -5.51 -15.59 0.83
CA ASP A 5 -4.31 -14.95 0.27
C ASP A 5 -3.27 -15.99 -0.23
N ALA A 6 -3.46 -17.28 0.05
CA ALA A 6 -2.57 -18.33 -0.39
C ALA A 6 -2.94 -18.79 -1.82
N ILE A 7 -2.16 -18.32 -2.80
CA ILE A 7 -2.23 -18.79 -4.19
C ILE A 7 -1.53 -20.16 -4.29
N THR A 8 -1.98 -21.16 -3.53
CA THR A 8 -1.57 -22.55 -3.75
C THR A 8 -2.74 -23.23 -4.44
N GLN A 9 -2.83 -23.05 -5.76
CA GLN A 9 -3.69 -23.91 -6.56
C GLN A 9 -3.20 -25.35 -6.39
N ASP A 10 -4.09 -26.23 -5.96
CA ASP A 10 -3.88 -27.68 -5.82
C ASP A 10 -3.68 -28.29 -7.22
N SER A 11 -2.46 -28.11 -7.73
CA SER A 11 -1.99 -28.59 -9.01
C SER A 11 -1.26 -29.90 -8.74
N SER A 12 -1.99 -31.02 -8.78
CA SER A 12 -1.49 -32.41 -8.77
C SER A 12 0.02 -32.55 -8.47
N ILE A 13 0.39 -32.35 -7.20
CA ILE A 13 1.81 -32.29 -6.81
C ILE A 13 2.34 -33.72 -6.83
N LEU A 14 2.99 -34.12 -7.92
CA LEU A 14 3.76 -35.35 -7.93
C LEU A 14 4.85 -35.24 -6.85
N PRO A 15 4.97 -36.21 -5.93
CA PRO A 15 5.93 -36.15 -4.83
C PRO A 15 7.34 -36.48 -5.34
N TYR A 16 7.93 -35.57 -6.12
CA TYR A 16 9.28 -35.75 -6.69
C TYR A 16 10.34 -36.04 -5.63
N HIS A 17 10.14 -35.56 -4.40
CA HIS A 17 11.02 -35.82 -3.25
C HIS A 17 11.00 -37.28 -2.77
N SER A 18 9.95 -38.05 -3.09
CA SER A 18 9.81 -39.46 -2.74
C SER A 18 10.11 -40.41 -3.91
N MET A 19 10.30 -39.88 -5.12
CA MET A 19 10.55 -40.69 -6.32
C MET A 19 12.01 -41.18 -6.38
N PRO A 20 12.26 -42.40 -6.89
CA PRO A 20 13.61 -42.85 -7.23
C PRO A 20 14.27 -41.90 -8.24
N LEU A 21 15.59 -41.65 -8.08
CA LEU A 21 16.34 -40.73 -8.94
C LEU A 21 16.20 -41.03 -10.44
N LYS A 22 16.12 -42.32 -10.80
CA LYS A 22 15.94 -42.73 -12.20
C LYS A 22 14.64 -42.19 -12.79
N GLU A 23 13.54 -42.28 -12.04
CA GLU A 23 12.23 -41.79 -12.48
C GLU A 23 12.22 -40.27 -12.59
N VAL A 24 12.93 -39.57 -11.69
CA VAL A 24 13.10 -38.11 -11.77
C VAL A 24 13.87 -37.72 -13.04
N TYR A 25 14.97 -38.40 -13.37
CA TYR A 25 15.72 -38.11 -14.59
C TYR A 25 14.92 -38.39 -15.86
N GLU A 26 14.09 -39.44 -15.86
CA GLU A 26 13.18 -39.75 -16.96
C GLU A 26 12.07 -38.69 -17.08
N ALA A 27 11.50 -38.24 -15.96
CA ALA A 27 10.46 -37.22 -15.93
C ALA A 27 10.95 -35.85 -16.45
N PHE A 28 12.16 -35.43 -16.06
CA PHE A 28 12.75 -34.15 -16.51
C PHE A 28 13.57 -34.26 -17.80
N GLN A 29 13.75 -35.49 -18.32
CA GLN A 29 14.57 -35.81 -19.50
C GLN A 29 15.99 -35.24 -19.40
N THR A 30 16.64 -35.40 -18.25
CA THR A 30 17.98 -34.83 -17.99
C THR A 30 19.03 -35.90 -17.77
N ASP A 31 20.23 -35.71 -18.34
CA ASP A 31 21.40 -36.56 -18.05
C ASP A 31 22.11 -36.07 -16.78
N PRO A 32 22.25 -36.90 -15.73
CA PRO A 32 22.92 -36.52 -14.48
C PRO A 32 24.42 -36.25 -14.63
N LYS A 33 25.09 -36.74 -15.68
CA LYS A 33 26.53 -36.54 -15.91
C LYS A 33 26.83 -35.33 -16.78
N LYS A 34 25.95 -35.02 -17.74
CA LYS A 34 26.14 -33.94 -18.71
C LYS A 34 25.33 -32.69 -18.40
N GLY A 35 24.26 -32.81 -17.61
CA GLY A 35 23.31 -31.74 -17.38
C GLY A 35 22.52 -31.38 -18.64
N LEU A 36 21.95 -30.18 -18.62
CA LEU A 36 21.19 -29.61 -19.73
C LEU A 36 22.11 -28.88 -20.72
N SER A 37 21.81 -29.00 -22.02
CA SER A 37 22.46 -28.19 -23.04
C SER A 37 21.95 -26.74 -23.03
N LYS A 38 22.68 -25.83 -23.67
CA LYS A 38 22.29 -24.41 -23.72
C LYS A 38 20.96 -24.18 -24.45
N ASP A 39 20.70 -24.95 -25.50
CA ASP A 39 19.47 -24.86 -26.29
C ASP A 39 18.25 -25.37 -25.49
N GLU A 40 18.45 -26.43 -24.72
CA GLU A 40 17.47 -26.97 -23.78
C GLU A 40 17.15 -26.02 -22.63
N VAL A 41 18.18 -25.34 -22.09
CA VAL A 41 17.99 -24.31 -21.07
C VAL A 41 17.16 -23.17 -21.63
N LYS A 42 17.48 -22.68 -22.83
CA LYS A 42 16.72 -21.60 -23.46
C LYS A 42 15.26 -21.98 -23.68
N SER A 43 15.02 -23.17 -24.23
CA SER A 43 13.66 -23.67 -24.48
C SER A 43 12.85 -23.78 -23.18
N ARG A 44 13.48 -24.22 -22.07
CA ARG A 44 12.83 -24.31 -20.77
C ARG A 44 12.58 -22.96 -20.11
N VAL A 45 13.48 -21.98 -20.30
CA VAL A 45 13.25 -20.60 -19.82
C VAL A 45 12.08 -19.96 -20.58
N ASP A 46 11.95 -20.24 -21.87
CA ASP A 46 10.83 -19.75 -22.69
C ASP A 46 9.49 -20.41 -22.28
N GLU A 47 9.50 -21.67 -21.82
CA GLU A 47 8.31 -22.42 -21.38
C GLU A 47 7.89 -22.11 -19.93
N TYR A 48 8.82 -22.17 -18.98
CA TYR A 48 8.53 -22.05 -17.54
C TYR A 48 8.77 -20.64 -16.97
N GLY A 49 9.46 -19.78 -17.73
CA GLY A 49 9.91 -18.47 -17.27
C GLY A 49 11.18 -18.52 -16.43
N GLU A 50 11.62 -17.35 -15.99
CA GLU A 50 12.78 -17.21 -15.12
C GLU A 50 12.46 -17.72 -13.71
N ASN A 51 13.44 -18.36 -13.06
CA ASN A 51 13.36 -18.73 -11.64
C ASN A 51 13.56 -17.53 -10.72
N THR A 52 12.72 -16.50 -10.88
CA THR A 52 12.73 -15.30 -10.06
C THR A 52 11.33 -14.96 -9.58
N ILE A 53 11.23 -14.52 -8.32
CA ILE A 53 9.97 -14.06 -7.75
C ILE A 53 9.72 -12.65 -8.30
N PRO A 54 8.59 -12.41 -8.99
CA PRO A 54 8.29 -11.09 -9.53
C PRO A 54 8.18 -10.07 -8.39
N LYS A 55 8.87 -8.94 -8.53
CA LYS A 55 8.83 -7.86 -7.55
C LYS A 55 7.54 -7.06 -7.71
N ILE A 56 6.54 -7.36 -6.88
CA ILE A 56 5.30 -6.58 -6.83
C ILE A 56 5.55 -5.34 -5.97
N ARG A 57 5.51 -4.15 -6.57
CA ARG A 57 5.48 -2.88 -5.83
C ARG A 57 4.05 -2.37 -5.83
N GLY A 58 3.38 -2.45 -4.69
CA GLY A 58 2.06 -1.85 -4.52
C GLY A 58 2.13 -0.32 -4.59
N PRO A 59 1.04 0.37 -4.99
CA PRO A 59 1.02 1.83 -4.97
C PRO A 59 1.12 2.32 -3.53
N PHE A 60 2.20 3.02 -3.18
CA PHE A 60 2.44 3.59 -1.84
C PHE A 60 1.23 4.41 -1.34
N TRP A 61 0.55 5.11 -2.25
CA TRP A 61 -0.65 5.89 -1.95
C TRP A 61 -1.76 5.05 -1.32
N LYS A 62 -1.95 3.79 -1.76
CA LYS A 62 -2.97 2.89 -1.18
C LYS A 62 -2.64 2.51 0.27
N VAL A 63 -1.36 2.42 0.62
CA VAL A 63 -0.94 2.05 1.98
C VAL A 63 -1.13 3.21 2.96
N TYR A 64 -0.82 4.44 2.53
CA TYR A 64 -0.84 5.61 3.42
C TYR A 64 -2.15 6.42 3.39
N ILE A 65 -2.86 6.47 2.26
CA ILE A 65 -4.11 7.24 2.16
C ILE A 65 -5.33 6.43 2.59
N ALA A 66 -5.33 5.11 2.39
CA ALA A 66 -6.46 4.28 2.80
C ALA A 66 -6.80 4.41 4.31
N PRO A 67 -5.83 4.47 5.24
CA PRO A 67 -6.10 4.75 6.64
C PRO A 67 -6.74 6.11 6.89
N ILE A 68 -6.31 7.16 6.18
CA ILE A 68 -6.84 8.52 6.33
C ILE A 68 -8.31 8.60 5.85
N MET A 69 -8.68 7.79 4.87
CA MET A 69 -10.04 7.69 4.34
C MET A 69 -11.00 6.86 5.20
N ASN A 70 -10.61 6.48 6.42
CA ASN A 70 -11.54 5.88 7.38
C ASN A 70 -12.62 6.91 7.77
N TRP A 71 -13.88 6.47 7.90
CA TRP A 71 -15.02 7.34 8.24
C TRP A 71 -14.75 8.15 9.52
N LEU A 72 -14.21 7.50 10.55
CA LEU A 72 -13.87 8.13 11.81
C LEU A 72 -12.85 9.27 11.62
N ILE A 73 -11.75 9.03 10.92
CA ILE A 73 -10.71 10.04 10.68
C ILE A 73 -11.24 11.18 9.81
N THR A 74 -12.07 10.84 8.82
CA THR A 74 -12.68 11.81 7.91
C THR A 74 -13.53 12.84 8.67
N ILE A 75 -14.37 12.41 9.61
CA ILE A 75 -15.18 13.35 10.41
C ILE A 75 -14.32 14.22 11.33
N TYR A 76 -13.20 13.71 11.86
CA TYR A 76 -12.26 14.52 12.65
C TYR A 76 -11.57 15.59 11.80
N ILE A 77 -11.12 15.23 10.59
CA ILE A 77 -10.51 16.18 9.65
C ILE A 77 -11.52 17.27 9.29
N LEU A 78 -12.75 16.89 8.94
CA LEU A 78 -13.83 17.85 8.65
C LEU A 78 -14.14 18.76 9.84
N SER A 79 -14.19 18.20 11.05
CA SER A 79 -14.44 18.97 12.28
C SER A 79 -13.31 19.95 12.57
N SER A 80 -12.05 19.52 12.40
CA SER A 80 -10.88 20.37 12.59
C SER A 80 -10.88 21.55 11.61
N ILE A 81 -11.15 21.29 10.33
CA ILE A 81 -11.30 22.35 9.31
C ILE A 81 -12.45 23.29 9.69
N GLY A 82 -13.59 22.75 10.13
CA GLY A 82 -14.73 23.54 10.61
C GLY A 82 -14.36 24.47 11.77
N LEU A 83 -13.63 23.97 12.77
CA LEU A 83 -13.14 24.77 13.90
C LEU A 83 -12.21 25.90 13.45
N ILE A 84 -11.30 25.62 12.51
CA ILE A 84 -10.40 26.64 11.95
C ILE A 84 -11.21 27.74 11.25
N VAL A 85 -12.21 27.37 10.45
CA VAL A 85 -13.09 28.33 9.76
C VAL A 85 -13.87 29.18 10.76
N ILE A 86 -14.47 28.55 11.79
CA ILE A 86 -15.20 29.26 12.84
C ILE A 86 -14.27 30.23 13.58
N ALA A 87 -13.07 29.79 13.96
CA ALA A 87 -12.09 30.63 14.63
C ALA A 87 -11.72 31.87 13.79
N GLN A 88 -11.50 31.70 12.48
CA GLN A 88 -11.21 32.82 11.58
C GLN A 88 -12.38 33.81 11.50
N ILE A 89 -13.62 33.32 11.44
CA ILE A 89 -14.82 34.16 11.43
C ILE A 89 -14.95 34.93 12.75
N LEU A 90 -14.80 34.25 13.89
CA LEU A 90 -14.89 34.88 15.21
C LEU A 90 -13.80 35.93 15.42
N ILE A 91 -12.57 35.67 15.00
CA ILE A 91 -11.49 36.67 15.06
C ILE A 91 -11.85 37.90 14.21
N ARG A 92 -12.45 37.70 13.02
CA ARG A 92 -12.87 38.81 12.14
C ARG A 92 -14.06 39.61 12.69
N ILE A 93 -15.02 38.95 13.35
CA ILE A 93 -16.20 39.61 13.93
C ILE A 93 -15.87 40.30 15.26
N SER A 94 -15.08 39.68 16.12
CA SER A 94 -14.74 40.23 17.44
C SER A 94 -13.72 41.36 17.36
N VAL A 95 -12.96 41.47 16.26
CA VAL A 95 -12.09 42.62 15.97
C VAL A 95 -12.87 43.66 15.16
N VAL A 96 -13.87 44.30 15.80
CA VAL A 96 -14.39 45.60 15.33
C VAL A 96 -13.49 46.68 15.93
N PRO A 97 -12.74 47.46 15.13
CA PRO A 97 -11.91 48.54 15.66
C PRO A 97 -12.81 49.74 15.97
N GLY A 98 -13.41 49.75 17.17
CA GLY A 98 -14.39 50.76 17.55
C GLY A 98 -14.47 51.08 19.04
N GLN A 99 -13.51 50.62 19.85
CA GLN A 99 -13.31 51.10 21.21
C GLN A 99 -11.82 51.30 21.44
N ASN A 100 -11.28 52.30 20.75
CA ASN A 100 -10.11 53.01 21.20
C ASN A 100 -10.44 53.62 22.57
N GLU A 101 -9.65 53.28 23.58
CA GLU A 101 -9.76 53.79 24.96
C GLU A 101 -9.88 55.33 25.01
N MET A 102 -9.33 56.02 24.00
CA MET A 102 -9.46 57.47 23.82
C MET A 102 -10.89 57.97 23.54
N GLY A 103 -11.74 57.16 22.91
CA GLY A 103 -13.14 57.51 22.65
C GLY A 103 -14.00 57.49 23.91
N GLN A 104 -13.67 56.62 24.88
CA GLN A 104 -14.34 56.62 26.18
C GLN A 104 -13.85 57.76 27.08
N ALA A 105 -12.56 58.13 27.02
CA ALA A 105 -12.02 59.25 27.79
C ALA A 105 -12.65 60.61 27.40
N LEU A 106 -12.98 60.80 26.12
CA LEU A 106 -13.64 62.01 25.62
C LEU A 106 -15.08 62.19 26.12
N VAL A 107 -15.81 61.10 26.40
CA VAL A 107 -17.19 61.15 26.95
C VAL A 107 -17.22 61.67 28.38
N TRP A 108 -16.14 61.47 29.15
CA TRP A 108 -16.01 62.01 30.50
C TRP A 108 -15.49 63.46 30.54
N LEU A 109 -15.04 63.99 29.40
CA LEU A 109 -14.44 65.33 29.26
C LEU A 109 -15.34 66.33 28.52
N GLY A 110 -16.55 65.94 28.10
CA GLY A 110 -17.57 66.82 27.52
C GLY A 110 -18.77 66.98 28.45
#